data_AF-F0WGK1-F1
#
_entry.id   AF-F0WGK1-F1
#
_cell.length_a   1.000
_cell.length_b   1.000
_cell.length_c   1.000
_cell.angle_alpha   90.00
_cell.angle_beta   90.00
_cell.angle_gamma   90.00
#
_symmetry.space_group_name_H-M   'P 1'
#
loop_
_entity.id
_entity.type
_entity.pdbx_description
1 polymer ?
#
loop_
_entity_poly.entity_id
_entity_poly.type
_entity_poly.pdbx_seq_one_letter_code
_entity_poly.pdbx_strand_id
1 'polypeptide(L)'
;MSRAKHTPEAIQRVIDAAHAGADWTAVANFIGINKRTAWDWVARARNTDNLTAPTPHRGGFRHRKITTVHIDFLSDRIADDCNLTLKEMEALFDDEFSVTMSPETVRRSLIGACFTLKKTHRDNDYRNSLVNKKKRHQYVVEIYH
;
A
#
# COMPACT_ATOMS: atom_id res chain seq x y z
N MET A 1 3.03 19.45 -13.99
CA MET A 1 1.60 19.15 -13.75
C MET A 1 0.89 19.02 -15.10
N SER A 2 0.44 17.82 -15.47
CA SER A 2 -0.33 17.65 -16.72
C SER A 2 -1.73 18.23 -16.51
N ARG A 3 -2.04 19.35 -17.18
CA ARG A 3 -3.32 20.04 -17.08
C ARG A 3 -4.43 19.08 -17.56
N ALA A 4 -5.38 18.78 -16.68
CA ALA A 4 -6.56 18.00 -17.06
C ALA A 4 -7.22 18.67 -18.27
N LYS A 5 -7.54 17.89 -19.32
CA LYS A 5 -8.08 18.43 -20.58
C LYS A 5 -9.42 19.16 -20.38
N HIS A 6 -10.18 18.80 -19.35
CA HIS A 6 -11.45 19.41 -19.00
C HIS A 6 -11.52 19.64 -17.48
N THR A 7 -12.10 20.76 -17.05
CA THR A 7 -12.33 21.05 -15.62
C THR A 7 -13.50 20.21 -15.10
N PRO A 8 -13.45 19.75 -13.83
CA PRO A 8 -14.55 18.97 -13.25
C PRO A 8 -15.89 19.73 -13.29
N GLU A 9 -15.86 21.05 -13.15
CA GLU A 9 -17.04 21.92 -13.24
C GLU A 9 -17.71 21.88 -14.62
N ALA A 10 -16.90 21.89 -15.69
CA ALA A 10 -17.38 21.81 -17.07
C ALA A 10 -18.04 20.47 -17.35
N ILE A 11 -17.45 19.39 -16.83
CA ILE A 11 -18.00 18.03 -16.90
C ILE A 11 -19.33 17.97 -16.14
N GLN A 12 -19.38 18.53 -14.92
CA GLN A 12 -20.55 18.52 -14.06
C GLN A 12 -21.74 19.25 -14.68
N ARG A 13 -21.52 20.40 -15.35
CA ARG A 13 -22.59 21.13 -16.06
C ARG A 13 -23.24 20.32 -17.17
N VAL A 14 -22.46 19.52 -17.89
CA VAL A 14 -22.99 18.64 -18.95
C VAL A 14 -23.83 17.50 -18.35
N ILE A 15 -23.37 16.93 -17.22
CA ILE A 15 -24.10 15.86 -16.52
C ILE A 15 -25.40 16.39 -15.91
N ASP A 16 -25.36 17.56 -15.26
CA ASP A 16 -26.53 18.21 -14.67
C ASP A 16 -27.60 18.53 -15.73
N ALA A 17 -27.18 19.11 -16.87
CA ALA A 17 -28.08 19.35 -18.00
C ALA A 17 -28.72 18.04 -18.51
N ALA A 18 -27.95 16.95 -18.59
CA ALA A 18 -28.48 15.66 -19.02
C ALA A 18 -29.43 15.03 -18.00
N HIS A 19 -29.21 15.28 -16.70
CA HIS A 19 -30.07 14.83 -15.61
C HIS A 19 -31.39 15.63 -15.55
N ALA A 20 -31.32 16.95 -15.76
CA ALA A 20 -32.48 17.83 -15.85
C ALA A 20 -33.33 17.63 -17.13
N GLY A 21 -32.96 16.69 -18.02
CA GLY A 21 -33.63 16.46 -19.29
C GLY A 21 -33.40 17.55 -20.34
N ALA A 22 -32.46 18.46 -20.10
CA ALA A 22 -32.09 19.53 -21.01
C ALA A 22 -31.13 19.06 -22.12
N ASP A 23 -30.93 19.92 -23.12
CA ASP A 23 -30.07 19.65 -24.27
C ASP A 23 -28.58 19.73 -23.91
N TRP A 24 -28.07 18.69 -23.26
CA TRP A 24 -26.67 18.56 -22.85
C TRP A 24 -25.68 18.66 -24.03
N THR A 25 -26.14 18.38 -25.25
CA THR A 25 -25.32 18.54 -26.46
C THR A 25 -25.00 20.00 -26.76
N ALA A 26 -25.96 20.90 -26.55
CA ALA A 26 -25.78 22.34 -26.70
C ALA A 26 -24.84 22.89 -25.62
N VAL A 27 -24.98 22.41 -24.39
CA VAL A 27 -24.09 22.77 -23.26
C VAL A 27 -22.65 22.32 -23.53
N ALA A 28 -22.45 21.09 -24.03
CA ALA A 28 -21.13 20.59 -24.38
C ALA A 28 -20.47 21.42 -25.51
N ASN A 29 -21.24 21.75 -26.56
CA ASN A 29 -20.75 22.58 -27.66
C ASN A 29 -20.37 24.00 -27.18
N PHE A 30 -21.18 24.61 -26.32
CA PHE A 30 -20.90 25.94 -25.76
C PHE A 30 -19.59 25.96 -24.95
N ILE A 31 -19.28 24.88 -24.23
CA ILE A 31 -18.06 24.74 -23.43
C ILE A 31 -16.87 24.25 -24.29
N GLY A 32 -17.07 23.95 -25.57
CA GLY A 32 -16.03 23.45 -26.48
C GLY A 32 -15.63 21.99 -26.22
N ILE A 33 -16.53 21.20 -25.64
CA ILE A 33 -16.31 19.78 -25.34
C ILE A 33 -16.78 18.94 -26.53
N ASN A 34 -15.96 17.97 -26.95
CA ASN A 34 -16.33 17.06 -28.02
C ASN A 34 -17.61 16.27 -27.64
N LYS A 35 -18.61 16.28 -28.54
CA LYS A 35 -19.90 15.59 -28.36
C LYS A 35 -19.75 14.13 -27.92
N ARG A 36 -18.79 13.38 -28.48
CA ARG A 36 -18.54 11.97 -28.12
C ARG A 36 -18.04 11.83 -26.69
N THR A 37 -17.22 12.78 -26.24
CA THR A 37 -16.69 12.80 -24.86
C THR A 37 -17.79 13.16 -23.86
N ALA A 38 -18.60 14.18 -24.17
CA ALA A 38 -19.78 14.52 -23.38
C ALA A 38 -20.78 13.36 -23.29
N TRP A 39 -21.03 12.67 -24.40
CA TRP A 39 -21.90 11.49 -24.44
C TRP A 39 -21.39 10.36 -23.54
N ASP A 40 -20.08 10.08 -23.55
CA ASP A 40 -19.49 9.03 -22.71
C ASP A 40 -19.69 9.31 -21.21
N TRP A 41 -19.58 10.57 -20.79
CA TRP A 41 -19.87 10.97 -19.40
C TRP A 41 -21.34 10.80 -19.04
N VAL A 42 -22.25 11.28 -19.90
CA VAL A 42 -23.71 11.15 -19.68
C VAL A 42 -24.14 9.69 -19.66
N ALA A 43 -23.61 8.86 -20.57
CA ALA A 43 -23.90 7.43 -20.62
C ALA A 43 -23.41 6.72 -19.34
N ARG A 44 -22.22 7.03 -18.85
CA ARG A 44 -21.71 6.48 -17.57
C ARG A 44 -22.53 6.92 -16.37
N ALA A 45 -22.92 8.20 -16.32
CA ALA A 45 -23.76 8.73 -15.25
C ALA A 45 -25.13 8.01 -15.21
N ARG A 46 -25.75 7.79 -16.38
CA ARG A 46 -27.00 7.02 -16.51
C ARG A 46 -26.86 5.55 -16.12
N ASN A 47 -25.75 4.91 -16.47
CA ASN A 47 -25.53 3.49 -16.19
C ASN A 47 -25.14 3.19 -14.72
N THR A 48 -24.53 4.17 -14.03
CA THR A 48 -23.98 3.98 -12.67
C THR A 48 -24.80 4.69 -11.59
N ASP A 49 -25.88 5.39 -11.98
CA ASP A 49 -26.63 6.34 -11.14
C ASP A 49 -25.74 7.39 -10.43
N ASN A 50 -24.52 7.59 -10.96
CA ASN A 50 -23.53 8.49 -10.37
C ASN A 50 -23.49 9.78 -11.19
N LEU A 51 -24.08 10.82 -10.64
CA LEU A 51 -24.17 12.15 -11.28
C LEU A 51 -22.89 12.98 -11.15
N THR A 52 -21.79 12.39 -10.68
CA THR A 52 -20.53 13.12 -10.47
C THR A 52 -19.65 13.08 -11.71
N ALA A 53 -18.96 14.19 -11.98
CA ALA A 53 -17.95 14.28 -13.02
C ALA A 53 -16.92 13.12 -12.93
N PRO A 54 -16.73 12.31 -13.99
CA PRO A 54 -15.71 11.26 -13.99
C PRO A 54 -14.32 11.87 -13.77
N THR A 55 -13.68 11.50 -12.67
CA THR A 55 -12.26 11.75 -12.48
C THR A 55 -11.48 10.93 -13.49
N PRO A 56 -10.53 11.52 -14.25
CA PRO A 56 -9.67 10.74 -15.14
C PRO A 56 -8.83 9.79 -14.31
N HIS A 57 -9.28 8.53 -14.19
CA HIS A 57 -8.52 7.48 -13.53
C HIS A 57 -7.34 7.12 -14.43
N ARG A 58 -6.19 7.75 -14.20
CA ARG A 58 -4.94 7.43 -14.88
C ARG A 58 -4.14 6.44 -14.04
N GLY A 59 -3.99 5.23 -14.57
CA GLY A 59 -3.37 4.11 -13.87
C GLY A 59 -4.35 3.43 -12.93
N GLY A 60 -4.18 2.12 -12.75
CA GLY A 60 -4.99 1.30 -11.87
C GLY A 60 -4.13 0.20 -11.25
N PHE A 61 -4.78 -0.76 -10.61
CA PHE A 61 -4.13 -1.90 -9.97
C PHE A 61 -3.09 -2.53 -10.91
N ARG A 62 -1.81 -2.29 -10.63
CA ARG A 62 -0.70 -3.04 -11.24
C ARG A 62 -0.66 -4.39 -10.56
N HIS A 63 -0.40 -5.46 -11.32
CA HIS A 63 -0.21 -6.79 -10.74
C HIS A 63 0.86 -6.74 -9.64
N ARG A 64 0.42 -6.81 -8.38
CA ARG A 64 1.32 -6.86 -7.23
C ARG A 64 1.61 -8.32 -6.96
N LYS A 65 2.88 -8.67 -6.81
CA LYS A 65 3.27 -10.01 -6.36
C LYS A 65 2.76 -10.31 -4.94
N ILE A 66 2.41 -9.29 -4.16
CA ILE A 66 1.91 -9.42 -2.79
C ILE A 66 0.41 -9.13 -2.76
N THR A 67 -0.35 -10.13 -2.31
CA THR A 67 -1.79 -10.07 -2.06
C THR A 67 -2.06 -9.74 -0.59
N THR A 68 -3.32 -9.52 -0.23
CA THR A 68 -3.73 -9.30 1.16
C THR A 68 -3.46 -10.51 2.04
N VAL A 69 -3.60 -11.73 1.51
CA VAL A 69 -3.32 -12.99 2.21
C VAL A 69 -1.85 -13.06 2.66
N HIS A 70 -0.93 -12.63 1.80
CA HIS A 70 0.50 -12.58 2.11
C HIS A 70 0.82 -11.56 3.23
N ILE A 71 0.11 -10.44 3.26
CA ILE A 71 0.29 -9.41 4.30
C ILE A 71 -0.21 -9.92 5.66
N ASP A 72 -1.34 -10.63 5.66
CA ASP A 72 -1.90 -11.24 6.87
C ASP A 72 -0.94 -12.27 7.48
N PHE A 73 -0.41 -13.18 6.65
CA PHE A 73 0.60 -14.16 7.07
C PHE A 73 1.83 -13.49 7.70
N LEU A 74 2.39 -12.45 7.07
CA LEU A 74 3.53 -11.73 7.66
C LEU A 74 3.17 -11.05 8.98
N SER A 75 1.97 -10.49 9.06
CA SER A 75 1.53 -9.77 10.26
C SER A 75 1.42 -10.73 11.44
N ASP A 76 0.94 -11.96 11.20
CA ASP A 76 0.92 -13.04 12.18
C ASP A 76 2.33 -13.45 12.62
N ARG A 77 3.26 -13.68 11.67
CA ARG A 77 4.65 -14.01 11.99
C ARG A 77 5.38 -12.91 12.77
N ILE A 78 5.11 -11.64 12.46
CA ILE A 78 5.66 -10.48 13.18
C ILE A 78 5.03 -10.34 14.57
N ALA A 79 3.77 -10.74 14.73
CA ALA A 79 3.11 -10.75 16.04
C ALA A 79 3.70 -11.82 16.97
N ASP A 80 4.10 -12.97 16.42
CA ASP A 80 4.81 -14.04 17.14
C ASP A 80 6.26 -13.65 17.47
N ASP A 81 7.07 -13.26 16.48
CA ASP A 81 8.43 -12.74 16.68
C ASP A 81 8.63 -11.41 15.95
N CYS A 82 8.57 -10.33 16.71
CA CYS A 82 8.81 -8.97 16.19
C CYS A 82 10.27 -8.68 15.80
N ASN A 83 11.19 -9.62 16.02
CA ASN A 83 12.60 -9.50 15.65
C ASN A 83 12.92 -10.14 14.29
N LEU A 84 11.93 -10.75 13.63
CA LEU A 84 12.10 -11.35 12.31
C LEU A 84 12.75 -10.34 11.38
N THR A 85 13.86 -10.75 10.77
CA THR A 85 14.53 -9.91 9.78
C THR A 85 13.81 -9.99 8.44
N LEU A 86 13.98 -8.97 7.60
CA LEU A 86 13.41 -8.98 6.24
C LEU A 86 13.92 -10.14 5.38
N LYS A 87 15.13 -10.64 5.65
CA LYS A 87 15.68 -11.83 4.96
C LYS A 87 15.01 -13.12 5.42
N GLU A 88 14.74 -13.26 6.71
CA GLU A 88 14.01 -14.41 7.23
C GLU A 88 12.57 -14.41 6.72
N MET A 89 11.93 -13.22 6.65
CA MET A 89 10.62 -13.08 6.02
C MET A 89 10.62 -13.52 4.56
N GLU A 90 11.65 -13.14 3.78
CA GLU A 90 11.79 -13.60 2.39
C GLU A 90 11.88 -15.13 2.29
N ALA A 91 12.68 -15.75 3.15
CA ALA A 91 12.81 -17.21 3.19
C ALA A 91 11.48 -17.90 3.55
N LEU A 92 10.70 -17.35 4.49
CA LEU A 92 9.37 -17.85 4.83
C LEU A 92 8.39 -17.79 3.64
N PHE A 93 8.51 -16.77 2.78
CA PHE A 93 7.67 -16.69 1.58
C PHE A 93 8.01 -17.71 0.51
N ASP A 94 9.30 -17.96 0.35
CA ASP A 94 9.78 -18.97 -0.57
C ASP A 94 9.32 -20.37 -0.12
N ASP A 95 9.42 -20.65 1.18
CA ASP A 95 9.00 -21.91 1.78
C ASP A 95 7.47 -22.13 1.70
N GLU A 96 6.66 -21.16 2.17
CA GLU A 96 5.20 -21.33 2.29
C GLU A 96 4.46 -21.11 0.96
N PHE A 97 4.90 -20.14 0.15
CA PHE A 97 4.17 -19.72 -1.06
C PHE A 97 4.93 -19.99 -2.36
N SER A 98 6.19 -20.44 -2.31
CA SER A 98 7.08 -20.52 -3.48
C SER A 98 7.21 -19.19 -4.23
N VAL A 99 7.15 -18.07 -3.49
CA VAL A 99 7.22 -16.72 -4.04
C VAL A 99 8.54 -16.07 -3.64
N THR A 100 9.48 -16.02 -4.58
CA THR A 100 10.75 -15.30 -4.36
C THR A 100 10.57 -13.79 -4.52
N MET A 101 11.00 -13.04 -3.50
CA MET A 101 10.87 -11.58 -3.42
C MET A 101 12.18 -10.96 -2.97
N SER A 102 12.33 -9.64 -3.15
CA SER A 102 13.42 -8.92 -2.51
C SER A 102 13.01 -8.46 -1.11
N PRO A 103 13.96 -8.25 -0.18
CA PRO A 103 13.66 -7.75 1.16
C PRO A 103 12.97 -6.38 1.13
N GLU A 104 13.28 -5.55 0.12
CA GLU A 104 12.59 -4.28 -0.12
C GLU A 104 11.11 -4.45 -0.47
N THR A 105 10.76 -5.51 -1.20
CA THR A 105 9.38 -5.79 -1.59
C THR A 105 8.56 -6.18 -0.36
N VAL A 106 9.12 -7.03 0.52
CA VAL A 106 8.54 -7.37 1.83
C VAL A 106 8.38 -6.13 2.70
N ARG A 107 9.41 -5.29 2.80
CA ARG A 107 9.32 -4.02 3.54
C ARG A 107 8.17 -3.16 3.02
N ARG A 108 8.07 -2.98 1.70
CA ARG A 108 7.05 -2.10 1.09
C ARG A 108 5.63 -2.61 1.28
N SER A 109 5.41 -3.93 1.32
CA SER A 109 4.08 -4.47 1.59
C SER A 109 3.63 -4.28 3.04
N LEU A 110 4.57 -4.21 3.97
CA LEU A 110 4.27 -3.98 5.38
C LEU A 110 4.01 -2.51 5.72
N ILE A 111 4.38 -1.58 4.82
CA ILE A 111 4.10 -0.16 5.01
C ILE A 111 2.57 0.05 5.04
N GLY A 112 2.07 0.52 6.17
CA GLY A 112 0.64 0.77 6.41
C GLY A 112 -0.13 -0.43 6.97
N ALA A 113 0.45 -1.64 6.95
CA ALA A 113 -0.10 -2.82 7.61
C ALA A 113 0.42 -2.97 9.05
N CYS A 114 1.70 -2.64 9.27
CA CYS A 114 2.35 -2.74 10.58
C CYS A 114 2.93 -1.40 11.05
N PHE A 115 3.16 -1.27 12.36
CA PHE A 115 3.91 -0.16 12.95
C PHE A 115 5.27 -0.64 13.45
N THR A 116 6.26 0.26 13.48
CA THR A 116 7.63 -0.06 13.93
C THR A 116 7.86 0.51 15.33
N LEU A 117 8.24 -0.36 16.27
CA LEU A 117 8.70 0.04 17.60
C LEU A 117 10.19 0.40 17.55
N LYS A 118 10.58 1.54 18.13
CA LYS A 118 11.97 2.03 18.05
C LYS A 118 12.98 1.21 18.89
N LYS A 119 12.53 0.56 19.96
CA LYS A 119 13.38 -0.26 20.83
C LYS A 119 12.59 -1.43 21.40
N THR A 120 12.84 -2.62 20.89
CA THR A 120 12.47 -3.89 21.54
C THR A 120 13.75 -4.40 22.22
N HIS A 121 13.72 -4.54 23.55
CA HIS A 121 14.85 -5.11 24.28
C HIS A 121 14.62 -6.60 24.40
N ARG A 122 15.31 -7.39 23.58
CA ARG A 122 15.40 -8.84 23.82
C ARG A 122 16.18 -9.03 25.11
N ASP A 123 15.57 -9.64 26.11
CA ASP A 123 16.31 -9.99 27.32
C ASP A 123 17.44 -10.94 26.92
N ASN A 124 18.67 -10.46 27.04
CA ASN A 124 19.84 -11.20 26.61
C ASN A 124 20.30 -12.05 27.79
N ASP A 125 19.52 -13.09 28.09
CA ASP A 125 19.81 -14.04 29.18
C ASP A 125 21.23 -14.62 29.05
N TYR A 126 21.75 -14.70 27.82
CA TYR A 126 23.13 -15.09 27.54
C TYR A 126 24.15 -14.29 28.35
N ARG A 127 24.02 -12.94 28.43
CA ARG A 127 24.98 -12.14 29.21
C ARG A 127 24.92 -12.51 30.69
N ASN A 128 23.74 -12.68 31.27
CA ASN A 128 23.58 -12.86 32.71
C ASN A 128 23.49 -14.32 33.19
N SER A 129 23.65 -15.28 32.29
CA SER A 129 23.81 -16.69 32.65
C SER A 129 24.91 -16.90 33.69
N LEU A 130 24.69 -17.85 34.60
CA LEU A 130 25.68 -18.23 35.63
C LEU A 130 27.03 -18.63 35.01
N VAL A 131 26.98 -19.29 33.85
CA VAL A 131 28.16 -19.69 33.08
C VAL A 131 28.98 -18.48 32.64
N ASN A 132 28.34 -17.47 32.05
CA ASN A 132 29.07 -16.29 31.56
C ASN A 132 29.51 -15.36 32.68
N LYS A 133 28.81 -15.34 33.82
CA LYS A 133 29.31 -14.69 35.05
C LYS A 133 30.60 -15.35 35.54
N LYS A 134 30.66 -16.69 35.57
CA LYS A 134 31.85 -17.44 35.97
C LYS A 134 33.02 -17.22 35.00
N LYS A 135 32.78 -17.23 33.69
CA LYS A 135 33.82 -16.94 32.68
C LYS A 135 34.40 -15.53 32.84
N ARG A 136 33.55 -14.52 33.10
CA ARG A 136 34.00 -13.14 33.36
C ARG A 136 34.86 -13.04 34.62
N HIS A 137 34.49 -13.74 35.68
CA HIS A 137 35.31 -13.83 36.88
C HIS A 137 36.67 -14.48 36.60
N GLN A 138 36.69 -15.61 35.90
CA GLN A 138 37.93 -16.33 35.56
C GLN A 138 38.89 -15.48 34.73
N TYR A 139 38.37 -14.78 33.72
CA TYR A 139 39.17 -13.88 32.89
C TYR A 139 39.85 -12.76 33.69
N VAL A 140 39.13 -12.17 34.66
CA VAL A 140 39.72 -11.15 35.54
C VAL A 140 40.81 -11.78 36.42
N VAL A 141 40.57 -12.96 36.98
CA VAL A 141 41.60 -13.66 37.77
C VAL A 141 42.86 -13.92 36.94
N GLU A 142 42.75 -14.36 35.69
CA GLU A 142 43.90 -14.63 34.79
C GLU A 142 44.69 -13.38 34.39
N ILE A 143 44.11 -12.18 34.47
CA ILE A 143 44.81 -10.93 34.13
C ILE A 143 45.54 -10.34 35.34
N TYR A 144 45.01 -10.57 36.55
CA TYR A 144 45.52 -9.94 37.77
C TYR A 144 46.33 -10.89 38.67
N HIS A 145 46.54 -12.14 38.25
CA HIS A 145 47.43 -13.13 38.88
C HIS A 145 48.35 -13.77 37.84
#